data_AF-A0A9R1MPH8-F1
#
_entry.id   AF-A0A9R1MPH8-F1
#
_cell.length_a   1.000
_cell.length_b   1.000
_cell.length_c   1.000
_cell.angle_alpha   90.00
_cell.angle_beta   90.00
_cell.angle_gamma   90.00
#
_symmetry.space_group_name_H-M   'P 1'
#
loop_
_entity.id
_entity.type
_entity.pdbx_description
1 polymer ?
#
loop_
_entity_poly.entity_id
_entity_poly.type
_entity_poly.pdbx_seq_one_letter_code
_entity_poly.pdbx_strand_id
1 'polypeptide(L)'
;MGWSDLPIDLLIRILHLLELPEALAFHAVCPSWRSASVAAGGAPPRRTPWLVSLAAEPPPAGDQQRRVRRRLCDPAATSELRNLLDTERTFQVSFPRGQAVACCGASHGWLIMANELSDLVLYDPFTAALIPLPPITGFASCIQGVYGDEGKIVGYRYGCYMIERVHDVQSLGGYFYDKVVLSGPPSTCRTVALVIHLDGKRLSFARIGDTYWQQVSVIRRNGDSFADCIYHRGRFYAVTMEGILKSWDFSGSDKPRKKTVIAEDDNDMFDDPVITRYLLSTPWGNLLQVRVFLDTHQGNNVRIEIDRLDLKSQTRVALSSGKALRGHAAFVGQNSPGILSTKEFPKLRPDCIYFTTPRLRERHAFEHRRNQWSGVKVYDLKRQTLEDAFPSGGGLYGTICPLEVWFTPSLI
;
A
#
# COMPACT_ATOMS: atom_id res chain seq x y z
N MET A 1 -23.97 -33.27 23.71
CA MET A 1 -22.78 -32.43 23.95
C MET A 1 -22.77 -31.36 22.90
N GLY A 2 -22.72 -30.10 23.33
CA GLY A 2 -22.63 -28.94 22.44
C GLY A 2 -21.20 -28.49 22.24
N TRP A 3 -20.97 -27.61 21.26
CA TRP A 3 -19.66 -26.97 21.02
C TRP A 3 -19.15 -26.14 22.23
N SER A 4 -20.04 -25.80 23.18
CA SER A 4 -19.70 -25.14 24.45
C SER A 4 -18.96 -26.05 25.44
N ASP A 5 -19.04 -27.38 25.26
CA ASP A 5 -18.56 -28.39 26.22
C ASP A 5 -17.14 -28.87 25.87
N LEU A 6 -16.52 -28.29 24.84
CA LEU A 6 -15.15 -28.62 24.43
C LEU A 6 -14.14 -28.23 25.53
N PRO A 7 -13.19 -29.12 25.86
CA PRO A 7 -12.06 -28.80 26.72
C PRO A 7 -11.28 -27.56 26.28
N ILE A 8 -10.82 -26.76 27.26
CA ILE A 8 -10.13 -25.48 27.02
C ILE A 8 -8.85 -25.64 26.20
N ASP A 9 -8.14 -26.75 26.33
CA ASP A 9 -6.92 -27.07 25.58
C ASP A 9 -7.21 -27.33 24.09
N LEU A 10 -8.35 -27.96 23.78
CA LEU A 10 -8.81 -28.11 22.39
C LEU A 10 -9.23 -26.76 21.81
N LEU A 11 -9.93 -25.93 22.58
CA LEU A 11 -10.31 -24.57 22.18
C LEU A 11 -9.08 -23.70 21.89
N ILE A 12 -8.05 -23.76 22.74
CA ILE A 12 -6.77 -23.08 22.50
C ILE A 12 -6.07 -23.61 21.24
N ARG A 13 -6.09 -24.93 21.00
CA ARG A 13 -5.54 -25.52 19.77
C ARG A 13 -6.28 -25.04 18.51
N ILE A 14 -7.60 -24.97 18.55
CA ILE A 14 -8.42 -24.43 17.46
C ILE A 14 -8.03 -22.98 17.21
N LEU A 15 -8.00 -22.16 18.28
CA LEU A 15 -7.62 -20.75 18.18
C LEU A 15 -6.26 -20.57 17.51
N HIS A 16 -5.26 -21.40 17.81
CA HIS A 16 -3.93 -21.37 17.18
C HIS A 16 -3.90 -21.71 15.67
N LEU A 17 -5.00 -22.20 15.11
CA LEU A 17 -5.14 -22.47 13.69
C LEU A 17 -5.87 -21.35 12.94
N LEU A 18 -6.47 -20.40 13.66
CA LEU A 18 -7.30 -19.34 13.09
C LEU A 18 -6.47 -18.12 12.71
N GLU A 19 -6.89 -17.43 11.65
CA GLU A 19 -6.41 -16.08 11.33
C GLU A 19 -7.14 -15.04 12.19
N LEU A 20 -6.67 -13.78 12.20
CA LEU A 20 -7.22 -12.77 13.09
C LEU A 20 -8.77 -12.59 13.01
N PRO A 21 -9.40 -12.46 11.83
CA PRO A 21 -10.85 -12.30 11.76
C PRO A 21 -11.60 -13.48 12.38
N GLU A 22 -11.10 -14.69 12.18
CA GLU A 22 -11.66 -15.93 12.71
C GLU A 22 -11.44 -16.06 14.21
N ALA A 23 -10.28 -15.64 14.72
CA ALA A 23 -9.98 -15.58 16.14
C ALA A 23 -10.89 -14.60 16.90
N LEU A 24 -11.24 -13.47 16.28
CA LEU A 24 -12.22 -12.52 16.83
C LEU A 24 -13.62 -13.13 16.86
N ALA A 25 -14.02 -13.81 15.78
CA ALA A 25 -15.29 -14.54 15.74
C ALA A 25 -15.32 -15.66 16.81
N PHE A 26 -14.23 -16.41 16.96
CA PHE A 26 -14.03 -17.44 17.99
C PHE A 26 -14.24 -16.87 19.40
N HIS A 27 -13.67 -15.70 19.69
CA HIS A 27 -13.82 -15.02 20.97
C HIS A 27 -15.29 -14.61 21.25
N ALA A 28 -16.05 -14.31 20.20
CA ALA A 28 -17.43 -13.86 20.30
C ALA A 28 -18.48 -14.99 20.47
N VAL A 29 -18.10 -16.27 20.30
CA VAL A 29 -19.04 -17.41 20.29
C VAL A 29 -19.81 -17.56 21.61
N CYS A 30 -19.10 -17.78 22.73
CA CYS A 30 -19.70 -17.98 24.05
C CYS A 30 -18.66 -17.77 25.18
N PRO A 31 -19.07 -17.73 26.47
CA PRO A 31 -18.15 -17.51 27.59
C PRO A 31 -16.99 -18.52 27.69
N SER A 32 -17.21 -19.79 27.35
CA SER A 32 -16.18 -20.84 27.37
C SER A 32 -15.07 -20.56 26.35
N TRP A 33 -15.45 -20.24 25.11
CA TRP A 33 -14.51 -19.92 24.03
C TRP A 33 -13.79 -18.59 24.26
N ARG A 34 -14.51 -17.59 24.80
CA ARG A 34 -13.92 -16.35 25.28
C ARG A 34 -12.84 -16.60 26.33
N SER A 35 -13.12 -17.44 27.31
CA SER A 35 -12.17 -17.79 28.37
C SER A 35 -10.93 -18.49 27.81
N ALA A 36 -11.10 -19.39 26.84
CA ALA A 36 -9.99 -20.03 26.13
C ALA A 36 -9.13 -19.02 25.37
N SER A 37 -9.74 -18.04 24.72
CA SER A 37 -9.04 -16.95 24.02
C SER A 37 -8.21 -16.07 24.96
N VAL A 38 -8.75 -15.76 26.14
CA VAL A 38 -8.01 -15.02 27.18
C VAL A 38 -6.86 -15.89 27.74
N ALA A 39 -7.12 -17.17 27.99
CA ALA A 39 -6.12 -18.12 28.49
C ALA A 39 -4.95 -18.36 27.52
N ALA A 40 -5.18 -18.23 26.21
CA ALA A 40 -4.15 -18.36 25.18
C ALA A 40 -3.13 -17.20 25.15
N GLY A 41 -3.34 -16.12 25.91
CA GLY A 41 -2.33 -15.05 26.06
C GLY A 41 -2.24 -14.06 24.90
N GLY A 42 -3.30 -13.88 24.11
CA GLY A 42 -3.45 -12.73 23.21
C GLY A 42 -2.63 -12.72 21.92
N ALA A 43 -1.83 -13.75 21.63
CA ALA A 43 -1.11 -13.83 20.36
C ALA A 43 -2.03 -14.32 19.24
N PRO A 44 -2.31 -13.51 18.19
CA PRO A 44 -2.93 -14.05 16.99
C PRO A 44 -1.92 -15.00 16.32
N PRO A 45 -2.32 -16.21 15.92
CA PRO A 45 -1.37 -17.29 15.66
C PRO A 45 -0.73 -17.22 14.27
N ARG A 46 -1.37 -16.51 13.32
CA ARG A 46 -0.94 -16.38 11.93
C ARG A 46 -1.34 -15.00 11.41
N ARG A 47 -0.41 -14.36 10.70
CA ARG A 47 -0.60 -13.04 10.09
C ARG A 47 -0.38 -13.15 8.59
N THR A 48 -1.32 -13.81 7.90
CA THR A 48 -1.29 -13.80 6.43
C THR A 48 -1.72 -12.42 5.93
N PRO A 49 -1.16 -11.92 4.81
CA PRO A 49 -1.71 -10.79 4.11
C PRO A 49 -3.10 -11.12 3.56
N TRP A 50 -4.01 -10.18 3.76
CA TRP A 50 -5.34 -10.14 3.20
C TRP A 50 -5.34 -9.09 2.10
N LEU A 51 -6.12 -9.32 1.06
CA LEU A 51 -6.40 -8.30 0.07
C LEU A 51 -7.62 -7.50 0.54
N VAL A 52 -7.46 -6.20 0.75
CA VAL A 52 -8.61 -5.30 0.90
C VAL A 52 -8.96 -4.80 -0.49
N SER A 53 -10.18 -5.07 -0.93
CA SER A 53 -10.76 -4.56 -2.18
C SER A 53 -11.85 -3.55 -1.86
N LEU A 54 -11.60 -2.29 -2.19
CA LEU A 54 -12.56 -1.22 -1.98
C LEU A 54 -13.64 -1.26 -3.06
N ALA A 55 -14.90 -1.17 -2.62
CA ALA A 55 -16.03 -1.09 -3.54
C ALA A 55 -15.99 0.25 -4.30
N ALA A 56 -16.02 0.17 -5.64
CA ALA A 56 -15.98 1.35 -6.49
C ALA A 56 -17.38 1.89 -6.77
N GLU A 57 -17.50 3.21 -6.87
CA GLU A 57 -18.71 3.87 -7.36
C GLU A 57 -19.14 3.30 -8.74
N PRO A 58 -20.45 3.04 -8.93
CA PRO A 58 -20.98 2.66 -10.23
C PRO A 58 -20.76 3.79 -11.25
N PRO A 59 -20.55 3.47 -12.54
CA PRO A 59 -20.41 4.51 -13.54
C PRO A 59 -21.75 5.26 -13.67
N PRO A 60 -21.76 6.59 -13.81
CA PRO A 60 -23.00 7.33 -14.01
C PRO A 60 -23.70 6.87 -15.30
N ALA A 61 -25.03 6.72 -15.23
CA ALA A 61 -25.83 6.30 -16.37
C ALA A 61 -25.81 7.37 -17.47
N GLY A 62 -25.46 6.97 -18.71
CA GLY A 62 -25.66 7.78 -19.91
C GLY A 62 -24.45 8.56 -20.47
N ASP A 63 -23.26 8.47 -19.89
CA ASP A 63 -22.12 9.32 -20.29
C ASP A 63 -20.93 8.49 -20.83
N GLN A 64 -21.09 7.89 -22.03
CA GLN A 64 -20.01 7.13 -22.70
C GLN A 64 -18.89 8.02 -23.27
N GLN A 65 -19.11 9.34 -23.40
CA GLN A 65 -18.21 10.25 -24.13
C GLN A 65 -17.28 11.11 -23.25
N ARG A 66 -17.42 11.13 -21.92
CA ARG A 66 -16.49 11.85 -21.05
C ARG A 66 -15.32 10.94 -20.66
N ARG A 67 -14.11 11.34 -21.07
CA ARG A 67 -12.82 10.74 -20.69
C ARG A 67 -12.85 10.25 -19.23
N VAL A 68 -12.76 8.92 -19.07
CA VAL A 68 -12.55 8.14 -17.83
C VAL A 68 -12.48 9.01 -16.57
N ARG A 69 -13.64 9.33 -15.97
CA ARG A 69 -13.68 9.86 -14.60
C ARG A 69 -13.14 8.78 -13.67
N ARG A 70 -12.26 9.18 -12.75
CA ARG A 70 -11.62 8.34 -11.75
C ARG A 70 -12.69 7.81 -10.79
N ARG A 71 -12.83 6.49 -10.63
CA ARG A 71 -13.78 5.93 -9.64
C ARG A 71 -13.19 6.13 -8.25
N LEU A 72 -13.95 6.80 -7.41
CA LEU A 72 -13.72 6.83 -5.97
C LEU A 72 -14.36 5.58 -5.36
N CYS A 73 -14.00 5.30 -4.12
CA CYS A 73 -14.69 4.26 -3.36
C CYS A 73 -16.10 4.75 -3.04
N ASP A 74 -17.08 3.88 -3.17
CA ASP A 74 -18.44 4.15 -2.73
C ASP A 74 -18.46 4.11 -1.19
N PRO A 75 -18.66 5.26 -0.51
CA PRO A 75 -18.61 5.32 0.94
C PRO A 75 -19.81 4.63 1.61
N ALA A 76 -20.82 4.22 0.85
CA ALA A 76 -21.97 3.45 1.31
C ALA A 76 -21.85 1.94 1.03
N ALA A 77 -20.90 1.51 0.19
CA ALA A 77 -20.71 0.12 -0.14
C ALA A 77 -19.79 -0.60 0.87
N THR A 78 -20.11 -1.86 1.15
CA THR A 78 -19.23 -2.74 1.94
C THR A 78 -18.02 -3.13 1.11
N SER A 79 -16.84 -2.99 1.69
CA SER A 79 -15.59 -3.45 1.08
C SER A 79 -15.27 -4.87 1.51
N GLU A 80 -14.41 -5.54 0.74
CA GLU A 80 -14.11 -6.96 0.96
C GLU A 80 -12.68 -7.15 1.45
N LEU A 81 -12.52 -7.92 2.53
CA LEU A 81 -11.26 -8.53 2.97
C LEU A 81 -11.23 -9.96 2.45
N ARG A 82 -10.35 -10.25 1.50
CA ARG A 82 -10.15 -11.59 0.95
C ARG A 82 -8.88 -12.22 1.48
N ASN A 83 -8.97 -13.46 1.97
CA ASN A 83 -7.79 -14.22 2.33
C ASN A 83 -7.04 -14.66 1.06
N LEU A 84 -5.72 -14.49 1.07
CA LEU A 84 -4.89 -14.88 -0.06
C LEU A 84 -4.79 -16.40 -0.26
N LEU A 85 -4.75 -17.16 0.85
CA LEU A 85 -4.52 -18.61 0.84
C LEU A 85 -5.82 -19.40 0.68
N ASP A 86 -6.97 -18.74 0.78
CA ASP A 86 -8.28 -19.35 0.66
C ASP A 86 -9.25 -18.31 0.08
N THR A 87 -9.40 -18.33 -1.24
CA THR A 87 -10.12 -17.29 -1.98
C THR A 87 -11.62 -17.27 -1.69
N GLU A 88 -12.16 -18.36 -1.12
CA GLU A 88 -13.53 -18.47 -0.65
C GLU A 88 -13.73 -17.81 0.72
N ARG A 89 -12.64 -17.58 1.47
CA ARG A 89 -12.70 -16.87 2.77
C ARG A 89 -12.67 -15.37 2.53
N THR A 90 -13.86 -14.79 2.62
CA THR A 90 -14.09 -13.36 2.49
C THR A 90 -14.77 -12.83 3.74
N PHE A 91 -14.40 -11.62 4.15
CA PHE A 91 -15.03 -10.89 5.25
C PHE A 91 -15.47 -9.53 4.74
N GLN A 92 -16.68 -9.13 5.07
CA GLN A 92 -17.17 -7.81 4.72
C GLN A 92 -16.68 -6.80 5.76
N VAL A 93 -16.13 -5.69 5.28
CA VAL A 93 -15.72 -4.55 6.10
C VAL A 93 -16.60 -3.38 5.75
N SER A 94 -17.20 -2.80 6.77
CA SER A 94 -17.82 -1.48 6.66
C SER A 94 -16.82 -0.44 7.16
N PHE A 95 -16.75 0.67 6.44
CA PHE A 95 -16.04 1.86 6.89
C PHE A 95 -17.07 2.87 7.39
N PRO A 96 -16.76 3.67 8.42
CA PRO A 96 -17.62 4.79 8.79
C PRO A 96 -17.87 5.69 7.59
N ARG A 97 -19.11 6.14 7.43
CA ARG A 97 -19.52 6.95 6.27
C ARG A 97 -18.56 8.13 6.08
N GLY A 98 -18.05 8.24 4.86
CA GLY A 98 -17.16 9.31 4.44
C GLY A 98 -15.71 9.22 4.90
N GLN A 99 -15.29 8.14 5.58
CA GLN A 99 -13.91 7.97 6.06
C GLN A 99 -13.01 7.18 5.09
N ALA A 100 -13.56 6.64 4.00
CA ALA A 100 -12.84 5.76 3.09
C ALA A 100 -13.22 6.05 1.62
N VAL A 101 -12.66 7.10 1.03
CA VAL A 101 -12.85 7.43 -0.40
C VAL A 101 -11.73 6.90 -1.28
N ALA A 102 -10.54 6.65 -0.72
CA ALA A 102 -9.41 6.04 -1.42
C ALA A 102 -8.42 5.39 -0.45
N CYS A 103 -7.83 4.26 -0.86
CA CYS A 103 -6.67 3.70 -0.16
C CYS A 103 -5.39 4.47 -0.52
N CYS A 104 -4.63 4.79 0.52
CA CYS A 104 -3.33 5.45 0.42
C CYS A 104 -2.20 4.57 0.97
N GLY A 105 -2.53 3.46 1.62
CA GLY A 105 -1.56 2.45 2.07
C GLY A 105 -2.09 1.57 3.19
N ALA A 106 -1.24 0.67 3.65
CA ALA A 106 -1.50 -0.19 4.80
C ALA A 106 -0.19 -0.42 5.55
N SER A 107 -0.18 -0.27 6.87
CA SER A 107 1.04 -0.37 7.68
C SER A 107 0.72 -0.80 9.10
N HIS A 108 1.49 -1.75 9.65
CA HIS A 108 1.35 -2.21 11.04
C HIS A 108 -0.06 -2.65 11.48
N GLY A 109 -0.86 -3.24 10.58
CA GLY A 109 -2.24 -3.64 10.87
C GLY A 109 -3.28 -2.53 10.76
N TRP A 110 -2.89 -1.37 10.23
CA TRP A 110 -3.78 -0.24 9.99
C TRP A 110 -3.89 0.04 8.49
N LEU A 111 -5.09 0.35 8.03
CA LEU A 111 -5.34 0.92 6.72
C LEU A 111 -5.12 2.44 6.79
N ILE A 112 -4.64 3.01 5.68
CA ILE A 112 -4.41 4.45 5.55
C ILE A 112 -5.31 4.93 4.43
N MET A 113 -6.32 5.70 4.80
CA MET A 113 -7.43 6.08 3.92
C MET A 113 -7.50 7.58 3.77
N ALA A 114 -7.91 8.06 2.60
CA ALA A 114 -8.41 9.42 2.47
C ALA A 114 -9.91 9.43 2.80
N ASN A 115 -10.37 10.45 3.51
CA ASN A 115 -11.79 10.69 3.80
C ASN A 115 -12.42 11.65 2.77
N GLU A 116 -13.71 11.97 2.92
CA GLU A 116 -14.47 12.87 2.03
C GLU A 116 -13.91 14.30 1.97
N LEU A 117 -13.18 14.73 3.01
CA LEU A 117 -12.45 16.00 3.02
C LEU A 117 -11.06 15.90 2.39
N SER A 118 -10.68 14.73 1.87
CA SER A 118 -9.32 14.42 1.42
C SER A 118 -8.27 14.40 2.53
N ASP A 119 -8.66 14.40 3.79
CA ASP A 119 -7.75 14.22 4.91
C ASP A 119 -7.40 12.74 5.06
N LEU A 120 -6.19 12.46 5.55
CA LEU A 120 -5.78 11.09 5.82
C LEU A 120 -6.25 10.62 7.20
N VAL A 121 -6.72 9.39 7.26
CA VAL A 121 -7.08 8.70 8.51
C VAL A 121 -6.43 7.33 8.55
N LEU A 122 -5.97 6.94 9.73
CA LEU A 122 -5.58 5.56 10.02
C LEU A 122 -6.80 4.84 10.55
N TYR A 123 -7.11 3.68 9.96
CA TYR A 123 -8.27 2.88 10.34
C TYR A 123 -7.88 1.44 10.65
N ASP A 124 -8.31 0.96 11.81
CA ASP A 124 -8.25 -0.46 12.16
C ASP A 124 -9.61 -1.11 11.84
N PRO A 125 -9.68 -2.02 10.84
CA PRO A 125 -10.92 -2.65 10.43
C PRO A 125 -11.53 -3.60 11.46
N PHE A 126 -10.81 -3.97 12.52
CA PHE A 126 -11.31 -4.90 13.53
C PHE A 126 -11.82 -4.22 14.79
N THR A 127 -11.20 -3.10 15.17
CA THR A 127 -11.61 -2.32 16.34
C THR A 127 -12.47 -1.11 15.97
N ALA A 128 -12.57 -0.80 14.67
CA ALA A 128 -13.14 0.44 14.14
C ALA A 128 -12.46 1.71 14.69
N ALA A 129 -11.26 1.57 15.27
CA ALA A 129 -10.49 2.70 15.75
C ALA A 129 -10.04 3.57 14.58
N LEU A 130 -10.15 4.88 14.77
CA LEU A 130 -9.81 5.88 13.78
C LEU A 130 -8.86 6.91 14.39
N ILE A 131 -7.72 7.11 13.76
CA ILE A 131 -6.73 8.11 14.17
C ILE A 131 -6.53 9.09 13.01
N PRO A 132 -6.91 10.37 13.17
CA PRO A 132 -6.70 11.37 12.13
C PRO A 132 -5.21 11.69 11.98
N LEU A 133 -4.77 11.88 10.74
CA LEU A 133 -3.52 12.54 10.41
C LEU A 133 -3.78 14.03 10.12
N PRO A 134 -2.75 14.88 10.02
CA PRO A 134 -2.98 16.29 9.72
C PRO A 134 -3.80 16.47 8.44
N PRO A 135 -4.66 17.50 8.38
CA PRO A 135 -5.56 17.72 7.26
C PRO A 135 -4.78 17.99 5.96
N ILE A 136 -5.43 17.85 4.82
CA ILE A 136 -4.84 18.12 3.50
C ILE A 136 -4.42 19.60 3.35
N THR A 137 -5.12 20.51 4.04
CA THR A 137 -4.73 21.93 4.15
C THR A 137 -3.43 22.13 4.93
N GLY A 138 -3.01 21.14 5.72
CA GLY A 138 -1.71 21.07 6.39
C GLY A 138 -0.53 20.96 5.42
N PHE A 139 -0.76 20.65 4.14
CA PHE A 139 0.25 20.74 3.07
C PHE A 139 0.37 22.17 2.51
N ALA A 140 0.56 23.17 3.39
CA ALA A 140 0.53 24.60 3.04
C ALA A 140 1.45 25.02 1.88
N SER A 141 2.49 24.23 1.58
CA SER A 141 3.40 24.45 0.45
C SER A 141 2.83 24.14 -0.94
N CYS A 142 1.66 23.49 -1.04
CA CYS A 142 1.02 23.13 -2.32
C CYS A 142 -0.50 23.08 -2.31
N ILE A 143 -1.14 23.12 -1.14
CA ILE A 143 -2.59 23.09 -1.00
C ILE A 143 -3.05 24.37 -0.32
N GLN A 144 -4.06 25.00 -0.91
CA GLN A 144 -4.83 26.07 -0.29
C GLN A 144 -6.31 25.71 -0.30
N GLY A 145 -6.98 25.79 0.86
CA GLY A 145 -8.43 25.62 0.95
C GLY A 145 -9.17 26.75 0.25
N VAL A 146 -10.22 26.40 -0.48
CA VAL A 146 -11.18 27.35 -1.06
C VAL A 146 -12.45 27.28 -0.23
N TYR A 147 -12.88 28.43 0.29
CA TYR A 147 -14.01 28.53 1.21
C TYR A 147 -15.17 29.24 0.54
N GLY A 148 -16.38 28.71 0.72
CA GLY A 148 -17.62 29.36 0.29
C GLY A 148 -18.08 30.43 1.29
N ASP A 149 -19.21 31.05 0.99
CA ASP A 149 -19.75 32.20 1.77
C ASP A 149 -20.07 31.85 3.24
N GLU A 150 -20.37 30.57 3.53
CA GLU A 150 -20.61 30.07 4.89
C GLU A 150 -19.31 29.70 5.65
N GLY A 151 -18.14 29.96 5.08
CA GLY A 151 -16.85 29.56 5.66
C GLY A 151 -16.55 28.05 5.58
N LYS A 152 -17.41 27.27 4.89
CA LYS A 152 -17.18 25.84 4.61
C LYS A 152 -16.22 25.67 3.46
N ILE A 153 -15.41 24.61 3.53
CA ILE A 153 -14.52 24.26 2.43
C ILE A 153 -15.33 23.72 1.24
N VAL A 154 -15.13 24.31 0.07
CA VAL A 154 -15.83 23.95 -1.18
C VAL A 154 -14.88 23.38 -2.23
N GLY A 155 -13.57 23.48 -1.98
CA GLY A 155 -12.56 22.87 -2.83
C GLY A 155 -11.15 23.18 -2.36
N TYR A 156 -10.19 22.73 -3.17
CA TYR A 156 -8.77 22.89 -2.92
C TYR A 156 -8.10 23.48 -4.15
N ARG A 157 -7.37 24.57 -3.98
CA ARG A 157 -6.41 25.05 -4.98
C ARG A 157 -5.14 24.23 -4.82
N TYR A 158 -4.84 23.48 -5.86
CA TYR A 158 -3.69 22.59 -5.97
C TYR A 158 -2.78 23.12 -7.10
N GLY A 159 -1.57 23.50 -6.74
CA GLY A 159 -0.54 23.91 -7.70
C GLY A 159 0.42 22.76 -7.98
N CYS A 160 0.21 22.03 -9.09
CA CYS A 160 1.30 21.24 -9.69
C CYS A 160 2.07 22.13 -10.67
N TYR A 161 3.30 21.74 -11.02
CA TYR A 161 4.24 22.57 -11.83
C TYR A 161 3.71 23.04 -13.19
N MET A 162 2.56 22.53 -13.65
CA MET A 162 2.04 22.81 -14.99
C MET A 162 0.74 23.62 -14.99
N ILE A 163 -0.14 23.51 -13.97
CA ILE A 163 -1.46 24.21 -13.96
C ILE A 163 -1.95 24.38 -12.51
N GLU A 164 -2.39 25.58 -12.13
CA GLU A 164 -3.23 25.76 -10.93
C GLU A 164 -4.67 25.35 -11.25
N ARG A 165 -5.21 24.39 -10.50
CA ARG A 165 -6.60 23.97 -10.62
C ARG A 165 -7.28 23.99 -9.27
N VAL A 166 -8.54 24.38 -9.27
CA VAL A 166 -9.44 24.18 -8.14
C VAL A 166 -10.09 22.82 -8.34
N HIS A 167 -9.91 21.95 -7.35
CA HIS A 167 -10.54 20.64 -7.31
C HIS A 167 -11.64 20.63 -6.26
N ASP A 168 -12.70 19.86 -6.51
CA ASP A 168 -13.70 19.59 -5.49
C ASP A 168 -13.10 18.84 -4.30
N VAL A 169 -13.78 18.93 -3.17
CA VAL A 169 -13.30 18.48 -1.86
C VAL A 169 -13.00 16.98 -1.83
N GLN A 170 -13.81 16.15 -2.50
CA GLN A 170 -13.70 14.70 -2.42
C GLN A 170 -12.67 14.14 -3.41
N SER A 171 -12.56 14.74 -4.60
CA SER A 171 -11.73 14.20 -5.67
C SER A 171 -10.24 14.19 -5.33
N LEU A 172 -9.75 15.21 -4.60
CA LEU A 172 -8.33 15.42 -4.36
C LEU A 172 -7.68 14.25 -3.60
N GLY A 173 -8.32 13.76 -2.54
CA GLY A 173 -7.85 12.66 -1.70
C GLY A 173 -7.68 11.37 -2.46
N GLY A 174 -8.42 11.22 -3.56
CA GLY A 174 -8.20 10.15 -4.50
C GLY A 174 -6.76 10.12 -5.05
N TYR A 175 -6.23 11.24 -5.55
CA TYR A 175 -4.99 11.25 -6.37
C TYR A 175 -3.82 11.96 -5.72
N PHE A 176 -4.07 12.83 -4.74
CA PHE A 176 -3.03 13.62 -4.12
C PHE A 176 -1.96 12.75 -3.45
N TYR A 177 -2.39 11.69 -2.75
CA TYR A 177 -1.50 10.76 -2.04
C TYR A 177 -1.21 9.53 -2.88
N ASP A 178 0.07 9.23 -3.13
CA ASP A 178 0.46 8.03 -3.88
C ASP A 178 0.71 6.84 -2.97
N LYS A 179 1.39 7.06 -1.86
CA LYS A 179 1.67 6.04 -0.85
C LYS A 179 2.00 6.68 0.49
N VAL A 180 1.48 6.09 1.56
CA VAL A 180 1.80 6.46 2.94
C VAL A 180 2.40 5.25 3.66
N VAL A 181 3.49 5.45 4.39
CA VAL A 181 4.15 4.41 5.19
C VAL A 181 4.37 4.93 6.60
N LEU A 182 4.11 4.09 7.61
CA LEU A 182 4.36 4.41 9.00
C LEU A 182 5.71 3.82 9.46
N SER A 183 6.33 4.47 10.45
CA SER A 183 7.55 3.96 11.10
C SER A 183 7.28 2.88 12.15
N GLY A 184 6.02 2.71 12.56
CA GLY A 184 5.62 1.83 13.65
C GLY A 184 4.10 1.83 13.83
N PRO A 185 3.57 1.06 14.81
CA PRO A 185 2.16 1.08 15.18
C PRO A 185 1.71 2.49 15.62
N PRO A 186 0.51 2.94 15.21
CA PRO A 186 0.05 4.30 15.51
C PRO A 186 -0.40 4.51 16.96
N SER A 187 -0.41 3.46 17.79
CA SER A 187 -0.64 3.54 19.24
C SER A 187 0.44 4.33 19.99
N THR A 188 1.54 4.71 19.33
CA THR A 188 2.59 5.57 19.91
C THR A 188 2.59 6.97 19.28
N CYS A 189 2.64 8.02 20.11
CA CYS A 189 2.77 9.42 19.65
C CYS A 189 4.11 9.74 18.95
N ARG A 190 5.02 8.77 18.86
CA ARG A 190 6.32 8.90 18.17
C ARG A 190 6.30 8.34 16.76
N THR A 191 5.24 7.66 16.36
CA THR A 191 5.11 7.11 15.02
C THR A 191 5.08 8.24 13.99
N VAL A 192 5.93 8.10 12.98
CA VAL A 192 6.03 9.02 11.85
C VAL A 192 5.29 8.42 10.66
N ALA A 193 4.43 9.21 10.02
CA ALA A 193 3.89 8.92 8.70
C ALA A 193 4.71 9.65 7.65
N LEU A 194 5.22 8.94 6.64
CA LEU A 194 5.86 9.51 5.46
C LEU A 194 4.93 9.30 4.26
N VAL A 195 4.73 10.36 3.47
CA VAL A 195 3.83 10.35 2.32
C VAL A 195 4.53 10.80 1.05
N ILE A 196 4.36 10.00 -0.01
CA ILE A 196 4.62 10.41 -1.40
C ILE A 196 3.33 11.06 -1.92
N HIS A 197 3.44 12.28 -2.45
CA HIS A 197 2.30 13.04 -2.96
C HIS A 197 2.66 13.92 -4.16
N LEU A 198 1.64 14.60 -4.70
CA LEU A 198 1.75 15.55 -5.80
C LEU A 198 2.40 14.91 -7.04
N ASP A 199 1.73 13.90 -7.58
CA ASP A 199 2.20 13.11 -8.73
C ASP A 199 3.62 12.54 -8.51
N GLY A 200 3.90 12.15 -7.26
CA GLY A 200 5.19 11.61 -6.85
C GLY A 200 6.35 12.58 -6.75
N LYS A 201 6.12 13.88 -6.93
CA LYS A 201 7.21 14.86 -6.93
C LYS A 201 7.62 15.27 -5.53
N ARG A 202 6.81 15.00 -4.50
CA ARG A 202 7.06 15.48 -3.15
C ARG A 202 7.01 14.36 -2.12
N LEU A 203 7.86 14.51 -1.10
CA LEU A 203 7.82 13.76 0.14
C LEU A 203 7.51 14.70 1.29
N SER A 204 6.60 14.29 2.16
CA SER A 204 6.32 14.99 3.42
C SER A 204 6.12 14.01 4.55
N PHE A 205 6.26 14.48 5.78
CA PHE A 205 6.03 13.67 6.96
C PHE A 205 5.23 14.43 8.01
N ALA A 206 4.64 13.67 8.92
CA ALA A 206 4.01 14.14 10.14
C ALA A 206 4.14 13.05 11.21
N ARG A 207 4.15 13.43 12.48
CA ARG A 207 3.97 12.51 13.59
C ARG A 207 2.48 12.35 13.88
N ILE A 208 2.10 11.20 14.44
CA ILE A 208 0.73 11.01 14.92
C ILE A 208 0.43 12.06 15.99
N GLY A 209 -0.59 12.89 15.74
CA GLY A 209 -0.97 14.03 16.60
C GLY A 209 -0.46 15.39 16.11
N ASP A 210 0.39 15.45 15.10
CA ASP A 210 0.74 16.73 14.46
C ASP A 210 -0.47 17.36 13.75
N THR A 211 -0.44 18.68 13.56
CA THR A 211 -1.50 19.45 12.88
C THR A 211 -1.14 19.92 11.48
N TYR A 212 0.10 19.71 11.03
CA TYR A 212 0.57 20.07 9.69
C TYR A 212 1.59 19.08 9.14
N TRP A 213 1.77 19.11 7.81
CA TRP A 213 2.74 18.26 7.11
C TRP A 213 4.03 19.02 6.82
N GLN A 214 5.17 18.39 7.10
CA GLN A 214 6.48 18.96 6.84
C GLN A 214 7.08 18.36 5.57
N GLN A 215 7.39 19.20 4.58
CA GLN A 215 8.02 18.75 3.35
C GLN A 215 9.52 18.49 3.54
N VAL A 216 9.98 17.33 3.05
CA VAL A 216 11.38 16.87 3.24
C VAL A 216 12.13 16.62 1.94
N SER A 217 11.41 16.53 0.81
CA SER A 217 12.04 16.43 -0.50
C SER A 217 11.10 16.84 -1.61
N VAL A 218 11.71 17.39 -2.66
CA VAL A 218 11.05 17.77 -3.91
C VAL A 218 11.91 17.29 -5.07
N ILE A 219 11.31 16.62 -6.05
CA ILE A 219 11.91 16.30 -7.34
C ILE A 219 11.43 17.36 -8.33
N ARG A 220 12.36 18.10 -8.91
CA ARG A 220 12.09 19.15 -9.92
C ARG A 220 12.37 18.70 -11.35
N ARG A 221 13.16 17.65 -11.53
CA ARG A 221 13.48 17.09 -12.85
C ARG A 221 12.19 16.62 -13.53
N ASN A 222 12.05 16.93 -14.81
CA ASN A 222 10.96 16.40 -15.64
C ASN A 222 11.20 14.90 -15.89
N GLY A 223 10.14 14.10 -15.94
CA GLY A 223 10.24 12.64 -16.06
C GLY A 223 10.49 11.89 -14.74
N ASP A 224 11.31 12.40 -13.82
CA ASP A 224 11.60 11.68 -12.56
C ASP A 224 10.54 11.90 -11.47
N SER A 225 10.32 10.90 -10.62
CA SER A 225 9.38 10.97 -9.50
C SER A 225 9.66 9.85 -8.48
N PHE A 226 9.16 9.96 -7.26
CA PHE A 226 9.31 8.88 -6.27
C PHE A 226 8.45 7.67 -6.67
N ALA A 227 9.08 6.52 -6.85
CA ALA A 227 8.40 5.28 -7.23
C ALA A 227 7.81 4.57 -6.00
N ASP A 228 8.61 4.47 -4.92
CA ASP A 228 8.18 3.80 -3.70
C ASP A 228 8.96 4.31 -2.46
N CYS A 229 8.38 4.09 -1.28
CA CYS A 229 9.02 4.33 0.00
C CYS A 229 8.74 3.21 1.01
N ILE A 230 9.64 3.06 1.99
CA ILE A 230 9.56 2.04 3.04
C ILE A 230 10.24 2.52 4.32
N TYR A 231 9.78 2.06 5.48
CA TYR A 231 10.54 2.13 6.73
C TYR A 231 11.36 0.85 6.94
N HIS A 232 12.66 0.97 7.10
CA HIS A 232 13.57 -0.15 7.27
C HIS A 232 14.65 0.20 8.30
N ARG A 233 14.77 -0.60 9.37
CA ARG A 233 15.83 -0.51 10.39
C ARG A 233 16.09 0.93 10.89
N GLY A 234 15.04 1.59 11.36
CA GLY A 234 15.18 2.91 12.00
C GLY A 234 15.04 4.11 11.05
N ARG A 235 15.02 3.89 9.73
CA ARG A 235 15.02 4.96 8.73
C ARG A 235 13.98 4.75 7.65
N PHE A 236 13.51 5.84 7.07
CA PHE A 236 12.76 5.77 5.82
C PHE A 236 13.71 5.77 4.64
N TYR A 237 13.36 5.00 3.62
CA TYR A 237 14.01 5.00 2.32
C TYR A 237 12.96 5.30 1.25
N ALA A 238 13.33 6.06 0.23
CA ALA A 238 12.52 6.26 -0.95
C ALA A 238 13.40 6.15 -2.19
N VAL A 239 12.87 5.48 -3.22
CA VAL A 239 13.53 5.28 -4.51
C VAL A 239 12.80 6.07 -5.58
N THR A 240 13.54 6.73 -6.47
CA THR A 240 12.95 7.44 -7.61
C THR A 240 12.80 6.52 -8.83
N MET A 241 12.08 6.95 -9.86
CA MET A 241 11.95 6.23 -11.13
C MET A 241 13.31 6.07 -11.84
N GLU A 242 14.23 7.01 -11.63
CA GLU A 242 15.64 6.92 -12.05
C GLU A 242 16.51 6.04 -11.13
N GLY A 243 15.91 5.42 -10.11
CA GLY A 243 16.58 4.49 -9.20
C GLY A 243 17.35 5.16 -8.05
N ILE A 244 17.36 6.49 -7.94
CA ILE A 244 18.08 7.20 -6.88
C ILE A 244 17.48 6.81 -5.53
N LEU A 245 18.29 6.21 -4.64
CA LEU A 245 17.86 5.82 -3.30
C LEU A 245 18.24 6.92 -2.30
N LYS A 246 17.25 7.47 -1.62
CA LYS A 246 17.42 8.46 -0.55
C LYS A 246 16.93 7.89 0.77
N SER A 247 17.54 8.33 1.88
CA SER A 247 17.17 7.95 3.24
C SER A 247 16.93 9.16 4.13
N TRP A 248 16.03 9.00 5.09
CA TRP A 248 15.68 9.99 6.10
C TRP A 248 15.64 9.37 7.50
N ASP A 249 16.23 10.08 8.45
CA ASP A 249 16.25 9.76 9.87
C ASP A 249 15.47 10.82 10.65
N PHE A 250 14.39 10.38 11.31
CA PHE A 250 13.45 11.24 12.05
C PHE A 250 13.59 11.12 13.58
N SER A 251 14.65 10.45 14.06
CA SER A 251 14.88 10.23 15.50
C SER A 251 15.25 11.49 16.28
N GLY A 252 15.68 12.57 15.60
CA GLY A 252 16.04 13.85 16.22
C GLY A 252 14.85 14.82 16.40
N SER A 253 15.04 15.82 17.26
CA SER A 253 14.10 16.95 17.48
C SER A 253 14.13 18.01 16.36
N ASP A 254 15.20 18.03 15.57
CA ASP A 254 15.41 18.97 14.45
C ASP A 254 14.85 18.45 13.11
N LYS A 255 15.15 19.20 12.03
CA LYS A 255 14.93 18.77 10.64
C LYS A 255 15.50 17.35 10.41
N PRO A 256 14.78 16.48 9.68
CA PRO A 256 15.22 15.11 9.47
C PRO A 256 16.53 15.05 8.70
N ARG A 257 17.44 14.16 9.14
CA ARG A 257 18.73 13.99 8.47
C ARG A 257 18.51 13.21 7.18
N LYS A 258 18.84 13.85 6.05
CA LYS A 258 18.69 13.29 4.71
C LYS A 258 20.05 12.86 4.15
N LYS A 259 20.08 11.70 3.49
CA LYS A 259 21.26 11.22 2.75
C LYS A 259 20.84 10.56 1.44
N THR A 260 21.49 10.91 0.33
CA THR A 260 21.46 10.09 -0.91
C THR A 260 22.36 8.88 -0.65
N VAL A 261 21.78 7.69 -0.71
CA VAL A 261 22.46 6.43 -0.40
C VAL A 261 22.97 5.76 -1.66
N ILE A 262 22.20 5.78 -2.74
CA ILE A 262 22.61 5.27 -4.05
C ILE A 262 22.27 6.36 -5.06
N ALA A 263 23.26 6.77 -5.85
CA ALA A 263 23.10 7.78 -6.89
C ALA A 263 22.34 7.22 -8.11
N GLU A 264 22.09 8.08 -9.07
CA GLU A 264 21.66 7.68 -10.42
C GLU A 264 22.77 6.82 -11.03
N ASP A 265 22.38 5.82 -11.81
CA ASP A 265 23.33 4.99 -12.54
C ASP A 265 23.30 5.44 -14.00
N ASP A 266 24.40 6.00 -14.50
CA ASP A 266 24.52 6.41 -15.90
C ASP A 266 24.47 5.20 -16.86
N ASN A 267 24.59 3.97 -16.35
CA ASN A 267 24.60 2.72 -17.12
C ASN A 267 23.25 1.98 -17.21
N ASP A 268 22.16 2.50 -16.65
CA ASP A 268 20.80 1.90 -16.79
C ASP A 268 20.22 2.20 -18.21
N MET A 269 21.07 2.13 -19.24
CA MET A 269 20.80 2.27 -20.68
C MET A 269 20.10 1.01 -21.22
N PHE A 270 19.04 0.55 -20.56
CA PHE A 270 18.16 -0.47 -21.13
C PHE A 270 17.15 0.22 -22.07
N ASP A 271 16.98 -0.34 -23.28
CA ASP A 271 15.98 0.13 -24.26
C ASP A 271 14.53 -0.02 -23.74
N ASP A 272 14.31 -0.87 -22.75
CA ASP A 272 12.98 -1.16 -22.18
C ASP A 272 12.60 -0.17 -21.06
N PRO A 273 11.44 0.51 -21.14
CA PRO A 273 11.05 1.50 -20.16
C PRO A 273 10.72 0.88 -18.80
N VAL A 274 11.22 1.49 -17.72
CA VAL A 274 10.88 1.13 -16.34
C VAL A 274 9.44 1.57 -16.05
N ILE A 275 8.58 0.61 -15.74
CA ILE A 275 7.18 0.82 -15.37
C ILE A 275 7.08 1.38 -13.95
N THR A 276 7.76 0.75 -13.01
CA THR A 276 7.77 1.12 -11.60
C THR A 276 8.91 0.42 -10.86
N ARG A 277 9.17 0.87 -9.63
CA ARG A 277 10.14 0.30 -8.70
C ARG A 277 9.48 0.14 -7.34
N TYR A 278 9.72 -0.99 -6.67
CA TYR A 278 9.30 -1.21 -5.29
C TYR A 278 10.50 -1.47 -4.39
N LEU A 279 10.38 -1.09 -3.13
CA LEU A 279 11.31 -1.48 -2.08
C LEU A 279 10.73 -2.64 -1.27
N LEU A 280 11.58 -3.52 -0.78
CA LEU A 280 11.16 -4.68 0.01
C LEU A 280 12.13 -4.93 1.16
N SER A 281 11.63 -4.88 2.39
CA SER A 281 12.39 -5.30 3.57
C SER A 281 12.26 -6.80 3.74
N THR A 282 13.38 -7.49 3.94
CA THR A 282 13.40 -8.95 4.08
C THR A 282 13.59 -9.42 5.52
N PRO A 283 13.16 -10.64 5.89
CA PRO A 283 13.30 -11.15 7.26
C PRO A 283 14.77 -11.40 7.61
N TRP A 284 15.61 -11.72 6.60
CA TRP A 284 17.07 -11.80 6.74
C TRP A 284 17.76 -10.43 6.71
N GLY A 285 17.00 -9.33 6.75
CA GLY A 285 17.51 -8.00 7.03
C GLY A 285 18.13 -7.25 5.86
N ASN A 286 17.97 -7.73 4.63
CA ASN A 286 18.34 -6.97 3.44
C ASN A 286 17.19 -6.05 3.01
N LEU A 287 17.56 -4.93 2.39
CA LEU A 287 16.64 -4.12 1.60
C LEU A 287 16.82 -4.49 0.13
N LEU A 288 15.73 -4.91 -0.52
CA LEU A 288 15.70 -5.24 -1.94
C LEU A 288 14.98 -4.15 -2.72
N GLN A 289 15.33 -4.02 -3.99
CA GLN A 289 14.59 -3.26 -4.98
C GLN A 289 14.04 -4.22 -6.02
N VAL A 290 12.74 -4.13 -6.29
CA VAL A 290 12.08 -4.81 -7.40
C VAL A 290 11.92 -3.79 -8.52
N ARG A 291 12.54 -4.02 -9.67
CA ARG A 291 12.41 -3.20 -10.87
C ARG A 291 11.47 -3.90 -11.84
N VAL A 292 10.44 -3.19 -12.28
CA VAL A 292 9.47 -3.70 -13.23
C VAL A 292 9.67 -2.96 -14.54
N PHE A 293 10.05 -3.69 -15.58
CA PHE A 293 10.27 -3.19 -16.92
C PHE A 293 9.13 -3.63 -17.83
N LEU A 294 8.82 -2.81 -18.83
CA LEU A 294 7.99 -3.24 -19.94
C LEU A 294 8.82 -4.20 -20.81
N ASP A 295 8.36 -5.43 -20.99
CA ASP A 295 9.02 -6.36 -21.90
C ASP A 295 8.43 -6.15 -23.29
N THR A 296 9.21 -5.53 -24.18
CA THR A 296 8.78 -5.24 -25.55
C THR A 296 9.01 -6.40 -26.52
N HIS A 297 9.73 -7.44 -26.09
CA HIS A 297 10.16 -8.57 -26.92
C HIS A 297 9.37 -9.86 -26.62
N GLN A 298 8.86 -10.04 -25.40
CA GLN A 298 8.06 -11.21 -25.01
C GLN A 298 6.57 -10.93 -24.90
N GLY A 299 5.74 -11.94 -25.19
CA GLY A 299 4.27 -11.86 -25.02
C GLY A 299 3.78 -11.70 -23.57
N ASN A 300 4.67 -11.72 -22.58
CA ASN A 300 4.36 -11.59 -21.15
C ASN A 300 4.26 -10.12 -20.67
N ASN A 301 4.46 -9.15 -21.56
CA ASN A 301 4.34 -7.70 -21.35
C ASN A 301 5.27 -7.06 -20.30
N VAL A 302 5.82 -7.80 -19.32
CA VAL A 302 6.70 -7.25 -18.26
C VAL A 302 7.85 -8.17 -17.87
N ARG A 303 9.00 -7.56 -17.56
CA ARG A 303 10.20 -8.21 -17.01
C ARG A 303 10.47 -7.69 -15.60
N ILE A 304 10.85 -8.58 -14.68
CA ILE A 304 11.14 -8.20 -13.29
C ILE A 304 12.58 -8.56 -12.94
N GLU A 305 13.28 -7.56 -12.40
CA GLU A 305 14.63 -7.72 -11.86
C GLU A 305 14.64 -7.36 -10.37
N ILE A 306 15.50 -8.03 -9.60
CA ILE A 306 15.62 -7.80 -8.17
C ILE A 306 17.07 -7.52 -7.82
N ASP A 307 17.30 -6.39 -7.19
CA ASP A 307 18.62 -6.03 -6.67
C ASP A 307 18.60 -6.00 -5.15
N ARG A 308 19.72 -6.40 -4.54
CA ARG A 308 20.00 -6.07 -3.15
C ARG A 308 20.63 -4.68 -3.08
N LEU A 309 20.05 -3.82 -2.26
CA LEU A 309 20.60 -2.50 -1.98
C LEU A 309 21.60 -2.60 -0.82
N ASP A 310 22.89 -2.50 -1.13
CA ASP A 310 23.92 -2.48 -0.11
C ASP A 310 24.11 -1.05 0.41
N LEU A 311 23.53 -0.80 1.57
CA LEU A 311 23.53 0.52 2.20
C LEU A 311 24.92 0.95 2.71
N LYS A 312 25.87 0.00 2.87
CA LYS A 312 27.23 0.30 3.31
C LYS A 312 28.11 0.69 2.14
N SER A 313 28.16 -0.17 1.11
CA SER A 313 28.93 0.11 -0.11
C SER A 313 28.25 1.12 -1.02
N GLN A 314 26.98 1.47 -0.77
CA GLN A 314 26.21 2.43 -1.57
C GLN A 314 26.02 1.95 -3.02
N THR A 315 25.88 0.64 -3.20
CA THR A 315 25.75 0.00 -4.51
C THR A 315 24.52 -0.89 -4.58
N ARG A 316 24.11 -1.21 -5.81
CA ARG A 316 23.09 -2.22 -6.12
C ARG A 316 23.80 -3.50 -6.54
N VAL A 317 23.32 -4.63 -6.04
CA VAL A 317 23.84 -5.95 -6.42
C VAL A 317 22.69 -6.75 -7.01
N ALA A 318 22.72 -6.95 -8.32
CA ALA A 318 21.73 -7.77 -9.02
C ALA A 318 21.69 -9.19 -8.44
N LEU A 319 20.48 -9.68 -8.18
CA LEU A 319 20.25 -11.03 -7.69
C LEU A 319 19.71 -11.91 -8.82
N SER A 320 20.12 -13.18 -8.84
CA SER A 320 19.50 -14.16 -9.72
C SER A 320 18.03 -14.34 -9.33
N SER A 321 17.10 -14.04 -10.25
CA SER A 321 15.66 -13.97 -9.98
C SER A 321 15.13 -15.19 -9.21
N GLY A 322 15.47 -16.41 -9.64
CA GLY A 322 15.01 -17.65 -9.00
C GLY A 322 15.55 -17.96 -7.60
N LYS A 323 16.42 -17.13 -7.03
CA LYS A 323 16.97 -17.27 -5.66
C LYS A 323 16.84 -15.99 -4.83
N ALA A 324 16.35 -14.90 -5.41
CA ALA A 324 16.32 -13.59 -4.77
C ALA A 324 15.46 -13.56 -3.50
N LEU A 325 14.34 -14.30 -3.51
CA LEU A 325 13.40 -14.40 -2.38
C LEU A 325 13.63 -15.61 -1.49
N ARG A 326 14.62 -16.47 -1.77
CA ARG A 326 15.00 -17.60 -0.88
C ARG A 326 13.81 -18.47 -0.45
N GLY A 327 12.92 -18.82 -1.39
CA GLY A 327 11.72 -19.60 -1.09
C GLY A 327 10.67 -18.84 -0.27
N HIS A 328 10.63 -17.52 -0.39
CA HIS A 328 9.57 -16.68 0.19
C HIS A 328 8.68 -16.11 -0.92
N ALA A 329 7.49 -15.66 -0.54
CA ALA A 329 6.60 -14.89 -1.39
C ALA A 329 6.58 -13.42 -0.93
N ALA A 330 6.67 -12.48 -1.87
CA ALA A 330 6.66 -11.04 -1.58
C ALA A 330 5.32 -10.40 -1.96
N PHE A 331 4.92 -9.36 -1.25
CA PHE A 331 3.67 -8.62 -1.41
C PHE A 331 3.95 -7.14 -1.57
N VAL A 332 3.73 -6.61 -2.77
CA VAL A 332 4.09 -5.23 -3.12
C VAL A 332 2.89 -4.48 -3.72
N GLY A 333 2.88 -3.17 -3.52
CA GLY A 333 1.76 -2.28 -3.82
C GLY A 333 1.87 -1.00 -2.98
N GLN A 334 0.72 -0.42 -2.63
CA GLN A 334 0.67 0.72 -1.71
C GLN A 334 0.87 0.36 -0.23
N ASN A 335 0.92 -0.93 0.10
CA ASN A 335 1.20 -1.40 1.45
C ASN A 335 2.65 -1.18 1.87
N SER A 336 2.89 -1.17 3.17
CA SER A 336 4.20 -1.53 3.72
C SER A 336 4.50 -2.96 3.24
N PRO A 337 5.53 -3.14 2.40
CA PRO A 337 5.76 -4.38 1.68
C PRO A 337 6.04 -5.52 2.64
N GLY A 338 5.39 -6.66 2.39
CA GLY A 338 5.47 -7.86 3.21
C GLY A 338 6.17 -8.99 2.48
N ILE A 339 6.79 -9.90 3.22
CA ILE A 339 7.43 -11.11 2.68
C ILE A 339 7.22 -12.26 3.66
N LEU A 340 6.74 -13.38 3.13
CA LEU A 340 6.36 -14.54 3.94
C LEU A 340 7.11 -15.79 3.51
N SER A 341 7.48 -16.60 4.50
CA SER A 341 8.07 -17.92 4.28
C SER A 341 7.02 -18.88 3.72
N THR A 342 7.29 -19.49 2.56
CA THR A 342 6.38 -20.51 2.02
C THR A 342 6.47 -21.83 2.78
N LYS A 343 7.49 -22.01 3.64
CA LYS A 343 7.52 -23.14 4.58
C LYS A 343 6.47 -23.01 5.68
N GLU A 344 6.25 -21.79 6.16
CA GLU A 344 5.24 -21.48 7.18
C GLU A 344 3.84 -21.40 6.56
N PHE A 345 3.76 -20.97 5.29
CA PHE A 345 2.54 -20.86 4.51
C PHE A 345 2.66 -21.66 3.19
N PRO A 346 2.52 -22.99 3.22
CA PRO A 346 2.72 -23.87 2.05
C PRO A 346 1.78 -23.61 0.86
N LYS A 347 0.68 -22.90 1.10
CA LYS A 347 -0.25 -22.47 0.05
C LYS A 347 0.30 -21.32 -0.81
N LEU A 348 1.35 -20.62 -0.36
CA LEU A 348 2.04 -19.59 -1.14
C LEU A 348 2.99 -20.21 -2.17
N ARG A 349 3.06 -19.58 -3.35
CA ARG A 349 4.03 -19.97 -4.38
C ARG A 349 5.42 -19.45 -4.00
N PRO A 350 6.45 -20.31 -3.90
CA PRO A 350 7.80 -19.87 -3.55
C PRO A 350 8.43 -19.06 -4.67
N ASP A 351 9.22 -18.05 -4.30
CA ASP A 351 9.92 -17.18 -5.26
C ASP A 351 8.97 -16.45 -6.22
N CYS A 352 7.76 -16.11 -5.72
CA CYS A 352 6.78 -15.30 -6.41
C CYS A 352 6.61 -13.92 -5.76
N ILE A 353 6.23 -12.93 -6.57
CA ILE A 353 5.82 -11.60 -6.10
C ILE A 353 4.35 -11.39 -6.46
N TYR A 354 3.54 -11.04 -5.45
CA TYR A 354 2.14 -10.69 -5.57
C TYR A 354 2.01 -9.16 -5.58
N PHE A 355 1.46 -8.63 -6.67
CA PHE A 355 1.32 -7.22 -6.93
C PHE A 355 -0.15 -6.81 -6.83
N THR A 356 -0.46 -5.75 -6.10
CA THR A 356 -1.68 -5.00 -6.37
C THR A 356 -1.48 -4.06 -7.56
N THR A 357 -2.57 -3.50 -8.09
CA THR A 357 -2.52 -2.60 -9.24
C THR A 357 -1.56 -1.42 -8.96
N PRO A 358 -0.49 -1.22 -9.75
CA PRO A 358 0.43 -0.09 -9.54
C PRO A 358 -0.28 1.24 -9.78
N ARG A 359 0.11 2.28 -9.03
CA ARG A 359 -0.15 3.65 -9.48
C ARG A 359 0.80 4.00 -10.62
N LEU A 360 0.27 4.05 -11.84
CA LEU A 360 1.01 4.45 -13.03
C LEU A 360 0.79 5.93 -13.33
N ARG A 361 1.87 6.68 -13.57
CA ARG A 361 1.84 8.14 -13.81
C ARG A 361 1.75 8.49 -15.30
N GLU A 362 2.35 7.69 -16.17
CA GLU A 362 2.32 7.92 -17.62
C GLU A 362 1.38 6.93 -18.30
N ARG A 363 0.27 7.44 -18.85
CA ARG A 363 -0.72 6.60 -19.56
C ARG A 363 -0.25 6.17 -20.94
N HIS A 364 0.56 7.00 -21.61
CA HIS A 364 0.91 6.82 -23.02
C HIS A 364 1.68 5.53 -23.32
N ALA A 365 2.51 5.06 -22.38
CA ALA A 365 3.22 3.79 -22.54
C ALA A 365 2.28 2.57 -22.50
N PHE A 366 1.04 2.72 -21.99
CA PHE A 366 0.11 1.62 -21.72
C PHE A 366 -1.16 1.66 -22.57
N GLU A 367 -1.66 2.85 -22.93
CA GLU A 367 -2.91 3.03 -23.70
C GLU A 367 -2.84 2.38 -25.09
N HIS A 368 -1.65 2.25 -25.69
CA HIS A 368 -1.49 1.71 -27.04
C HIS A 368 -1.04 0.24 -27.12
N ARG A 369 -0.72 -0.41 -25.99
CA ARG A 369 0.03 -1.68 -26.02
C ARG A 369 -0.69 -2.91 -25.47
N ARG A 370 -2.03 -2.87 -25.27
CA ARG A 370 -2.80 -4.00 -24.69
C ARG A 370 -2.14 -4.58 -23.43
N ASN A 371 -1.54 -3.71 -22.62
CA ASN A 371 -0.93 -4.18 -21.39
C ASN A 371 -2.05 -4.79 -20.51
N GLN A 372 -1.76 -5.82 -19.71
CA GLN A 372 -2.78 -6.59 -18.96
C GLN A 372 -2.67 -6.41 -17.44
N TRP A 373 -1.91 -5.42 -16.97
CA TRP A 373 -1.69 -5.18 -15.54
C TRP A 373 -2.87 -4.42 -14.90
N SER A 374 -4.04 -5.05 -14.91
CA SER A 374 -5.19 -4.69 -14.08
C SER A 374 -5.42 -5.74 -13.01
N GLY A 375 -5.91 -5.31 -11.84
CA GLY A 375 -6.17 -6.19 -10.71
C GLY A 375 -4.89 -6.72 -10.06
N VAL A 376 -5.04 -7.82 -9.31
CA VAL A 376 -3.95 -8.42 -8.55
C VAL A 376 -3.24 -9.48 -9.37
N LYS A 377 -1.93 -9.33 -9.52
CA LYS A 377 -1.09 -10.23 -10.30
C LYS A 377 -0.12 -11.00 -9.44
N VAL A 378 0.29 -12.18 -9.89
CA VAL A 378 1.41 -12.94 -9.34
C VAL A 378 2.46 -13.12 -10.43
N TYR A 379 3.71 -12.78 -10.11
CA TYR A 379 4.85 -13.01 -10.98
C TYR A 379 5.72 -14.14 -10.42
N ASP A 380 5.96 -15.18 -11.22
CA ASP A 380 6.90 -16.26 -10.89
C ASP A 380 8.30 -15.90 -11.38
N LEU A 381 9.25 -15.71 -10.45
CA LEU A 381 10.61 -15.27 -10.80
C LEU A 381 11.44 -16.33 -11.54
N LYS A 382 11.06 -17.61 -11.46
CA LYS A 382 11.75 -18.70 -12.16
C LYS A 382 11.19 -18.87 -13.57
N ARG A 383 9.87 -18.84 -13.71
CA ARG A 383 9.18 -18.97 -15.00
C ARG A 383 9.14 -17.67 -15.79
N GLN A 384 9.34 -16.54 -15.12
CA GLN A 384 9.23 -15.20 -15.69
C GLN A 384 7.86 -14.92 -16.30
N THR A 385 6.80 -15.43 -15.65
CA THR A 385 5.41 -15.28 -16.09
C THR A 385 4.64 -14.39 -15.12
N LEU A 386 3.78 -13.54 -15.68
CA LEU A 386 2.79 -12.75 -14.93
C LEU A 386 1.40 -13.36 -15.13
N GLU A 387 0.73 -13.72 -14.05
CA GLU A 387 -0.59 -14.34 -14.05
C GLU A 387 -1.55 -13.57 -13.14
N ASP A 388 -2.85 -13.76 -13.30
CA ASP A 388 -3.83 -13.31 -12.31
C ASP A 388 -3.65 -14.10 -11.00
N ALA A 389 -3.55 -13.39 -9.87
CA ALA A 389 -3.46 -14.02 -8.56
C ALA A 389 -4.80 -14.58 -8.09
N PHE A 390 -5.91 -13.99 -8.56
CA PHE A 390 -7.27 -14.39 -8.26
C PHE A 390 -8.09 -14.48 -9.56
N PRO A 391 -9.04 -15.42 -9.68
CA PRO A 391 -9.99 -15.42 -10.78
C PRO A 391 -10.92 -14.20 -10.62
N SER A 392 -10.68 -13.12 -11.36
CA SER A 392 -11.58 -11.98 -11.40
C SER A 392 -12.21 -11.83 -12.79
N GLY A 393 -13.54 -11.73 -12.81
CA GLY A 393 -14.28 -11.21 -13.96
C GLY A 393 -13.74 -9.82 -14.29
N GLY A 394 -13.36 -9.62 -15.55
CA GLY A 394 -12.54 -8.50 -15.99
C GLY A 394 -13.03 -7.14 -15.51
N GLY A 395 -12.19 -6.45 -14.73
CA GLY A 395 -12.24 -5.00 -14.64
C GLY A 395 -11.68 -4.40 -15.92
N LEU A 396 -12.43 -3.49 -16.55
CA LEU A 396 -11.94 -2.68 -17.66
C LEU A 396 -10.68 -1.91 -17.25
N TYR A 397 -9.74 -1.79 -18.19
CA TYR A 397 -8.65 -0.83 -18.11
C TYR A 397 -9.20 0.58 -17.86
N GLY A 398 -8.90 1.16 -16.70
CA GLY A 398 -9.27 2.54 -16.42
C GLY A 398 -9.71 2.78 -14.99
N THR A 399 -8.78 2.69 -14.03
CA THR A 399 -8.81 3.58 -12.86
C THR A 399 -7.40 3.74 -12.33
N ILE A 400 -6.94 4.99 -12.21
CA ILE A 400 -5.57 5.36 -11.79
C ILE A 400 -5.51 5.40 -10.24
N CYS A 401 -6.19 4.45 -9.61
CA CYS A 401 -6.08 4.10 -8.20
C CYS A 401 -6.04 2.58 -8.12
N PRO A 402 -5.09 1.97 -7.40
CA PRO A 402 -5.37 0.70 -6.77
C PRO A 402 -6.63 0.84 -5.90
N LEU A 403 -7.60 -0.02 -6.15
CA LEU A 403 -8.68 -0.30 -5.20
C LEU A 403 -8.26 -1.41 -4.23
N GLU A 404 -7.15 -2.08 -4.55
CA GLU A 404 -6.63 -3.19 -3.79
C GLU A 404 -5.34 -2.84 -3.05
N VAL A 405 -5.30 -3.19 -1.76
CA VAL A 405 -4.09 -3.08 -0.93
C VAL A 405 -3.88 -4.37 -0.15
N TRP A 406 -2.62 -4.79 -0.03
CA TRP A 406 -2.27 -5.87 0.90
C TRP A 406 -2.30 -5.35 2.34
N PHE A 407 -3.07 -6.02 3.18
CA PHE A 407 -3.25 -5.68 4.57
C PHE A 407 -2.83 -6.88 5.43
N THR A 408 -1.85 -6.69 6.31
CA THR A 408 -1.46 -7.74 7.27
C THR A 408 -2.03 -7.37 8.63
N PRO A 409 -3.03 -8.13 9.13
CA PRO A 409 -3.66 -7.84 10.41
C PRO A 409 -2.66 -7.86 11.57
N SER A 410 -2.87 -6.98 12.55
CA SER A 410 -2.08 -6.95 13.78
C SER A 410 -2.96 -6.52 14.94
N LEU A 411 -3.12 -7.37 15.96
CA LEU A 411 -3.48 -6.92 17.30
C LEU A 411 -2.18 -6.69 18.04
N ILE A 412 -1.74 -5.43 18.16
CA ILE A 412 -0.70 -5.01 19.11
C ILE A 412 -1.19 -3.74 19.78
#